data_AF-A0A366KLI6-F1
#
_entry.id   AF-A0A366KLI6-F1
#
_cell.length_a   1.000
_cell.length_b   1.000
_cell.length_c   1.000
_cell.angle_alpha   90.00
_cell.angle_beta   90.00
_cell.angle_gamma   90.00
#
_symmetry.space_group_name_H-M   'P 1'
#
loop_
_entity.id
_entity.type
_entity.pdbx_description
1 polymer ?
#
loop_
_entity_poly.entity_id
_entity_poly.type
_entity_poly.pdbx_seq_one_letter_code
_entity_poly.pdbx_strand_id
1 'polypeptide(L)' 'MRKILAVICTIITIFAIKEAVYVFISQEADMVKQRPILIVISLSICIPLILLSLWLWSPGRKKNDQQN' A
#
# COMPACT_ATOMS: atom_id res chain seq x y z
N MET A 1 14.98 0.33 -13.25
CA MET A 1 14.77 0.82 -11.87
C MET A 1 13.29 1.02 -11.50
N ARG A 2 12.52 1.95 -12.11
CA ARG A 2 11.11 2.21 -11.71
C ARG A 2 10.16 1.01 -11.82
N LYS A 3 10.30 0.17 -12.86
CA LYS A 3 9.50 -1.06 -13.02
C LYS A 3 9.71 -2.08 -11.87
N ILE A 4 10.93 -2.21 -11.36
CA ILE A 4 11.25 -3.15 -10.27
C ILE A 4 10.61 -2.68 -8.97
N LEU A 5 10.74 -1.38 -8.67
CA LEU A 5 10.06 -0.78 -7.54
C LEU A 5 8.54 -0.97 -7.64
N ALA A 6 7.96 -0.87 -8.85
CA ALA A 6 6.52 -1.01 -9.05
C ALA A 6 6.04 -2.43 -8.74
N VAL A 7 6.84 -3.44 -9.12
CA VAL A 7 6.60 -4.86 -8.79
C VAL A 7 6.74 -5.10 -7.29
N ILE A 8 7.75 -4.53 -6.63
CA ILE A 8 7.91 -4.66 -5.17
C ILE A 8 6.73 -3.99 -4.45
N CYS A 9 6.30 -2.81 -4.91
CA CYS A 9 5.20 -2.06 -4.30
C CYS A 9 3.87 -2.81 -4.44
N THR A 10 3.61 -3.46 -5.59
CA THR A 10 2.43 -4.33 -5.73
C THR A 10 2.48 -5.56 -4.83
N ILE A 11 3.65 -6.21 -4.66
CA ILE A 11 3.80 -7.34 -3.73
C ILE A 11 3.49 -6.89 -2.29
N ILE A 12 4.05 -5.75 -1.85
CA ILE A 12 3.80 -5.22 -0.51
C ILE A 12 2.32 -4.82 -0.34
N THR A 13 1.70 -4.25 -1.38
CA THR A 13 0.26 -3.91 -1.36
C THR A 13 -0.60 -5.16 -1.18
N ILE A 14 -0.29 -6.25 -1.87
CA ILE A 14 -0.99 -7.54 -1.71
C ILE A 14 -0.83 -8.06 -0.27
N PHE A 15 0.37 -7.96 0.29
CA PHE A 15 0.65 -8.39 1.66
C PHE A 15 -0.14 -7.55 2.69
N ALA A 16 -0.18 -6.23 2.50
CA ALA A 16 -0.95 -5.33 3.33
C ALA A 16 -2.46 -5.62 3.27
N ILE A 17 -3.00 -5.96 2.09
CA ILE A 17 -4.40 -6.40 1.94
C ILE A 17 -4.65 -7.70 2.71
N LYS A 18 -3.75 -8.68 2.63
CA LYS A 18 -3.88 -9.94 3.39
C LYS A 18 -3.94 -9.67 4.90
N GLU A 19 -3.03 -8.84 5.41
CA GLU A 19 -3.00 -8.47 6.83
C GLU A 19 -4.26 -7.68 7.24
N ALA A 20 -4.74 -6.76 6.39
CA ALA A 20 -6.00 -6.06 6.62
C ALA A 20 -7.17 -7.05 6.74
N VAL A 21 -7.29 -7.98 5.78
CA VAL A 21 -8.35 -9.01 5.80
C VAL A 21 -8.25 -9.90 7.04
N TYR A 22 -7.04 -10.27 7.46
CA TYR A 22 -6.84 -11.01 8.71
C TYR A 22 -7.32 -10.21 9.93
N VAL A 23 -6.94 -8.93 10.03
CA VAL A 23 -7.39 -8.03 11.10
C VAL A 23 -8.91 -7.87 11.12
N PHE A 24 -9.56 -7.84 9.95
CA PHE A 24 -11.02 -7.71 9.84
C PHE A 24 -11.78 -9.00 10.15
N ILE A 25 -11.23 -10.17 9.79
CA ILE A 25 -11.89 -11.47 9.96
C ILE A 25 -11.63 -12.07 11.34
N SER A 26 -10.46 -11.81 11.94
CA SER A 26 -10.09 -12.37 13.24
C SER A 26 -11.10 -11.96 14.32
N GLN A 27 -11.69 -12.97 14.95
CA GLN A 27 -12.65 -12.85 16.06
C GLN A 27 -11.99 -13.09 17.42
N GLU A 28 -10.67 -13.07 17.47
CA GLU A 28 -9.92 -13.25 18.72
C GLU A 28 -10.30 -12.15 19.72
N ALA A 29 -10.61 -12.53 20.96
CA ALA A 29 -11.20 -11.64 21.97
C ALA A 29 -10.34 -10.41 22.27
N ASP A 30 -9.02 -10.53 22.18
CA ASP A 30 -8.07 -9.42 22.32
C ASP A 30 -8.04 -8.50 21.09
N MET A 31 -8.21 -9.08 19.89
CA MET A 31 -8.35 -8.28 18.66
C MET A 31 -9.65 -7.49 18.65
N VAL A 32 -10.77 -8.02 19.16
CA VAL A 32 -12.06 -7.29 19.18
C VAL A 32 -11.99 -6.00 20.00
N LYS A 33 -11.25 -6.00 21.12
CA LYS A 33 -11.06 -4.81 21.97
C LYS A 33 -10.16 -3.77 21.32
N GLN A 34 -9.18 -4.19 20.52
CA GLN A 34 -8.21 -3.31 19.85
C GLN A 34 -8.49 -3.12 18.35
N ARG A 35 -9.61 -3.63 17.84
CA ARG A 35 -10.08 -3.46 16.45
C ARG A 35 -9.89 -2.05 15.90
N PRO A 36 -10.32 -0.97 16.57
CA PRO A 36 -10.14 0.38 16.04
C PRO A 36 -8.66 0.75 15.88
N ILE A 37 -7.79 0.33 16.80
CA ILE A 37 -6.34 0.58 16.72
C ILE A 37 -5.72 -0.22 15.58
N LEU A 38 -6.07 -1.51 15.45
CA LEU A 38 -5.57 -2.37 14.38
C LEU A 38 -6.01 -1.90 13.00
N ILE A 39 -7.25 -1.42 12.87
CA ILE A 39 -7.77 -0.82 11.63
C ILE A 39 -6.99 0.46 11.29
N VAL A 40 -6.74 1.33 12.26
CA VAL A 40 -5.95 2.57 12.04
C VAL A 40 -4.52 2.24 11.64
N ILE A 41 -3.87 1.25 12.25
CA ILE A 41 -2.52 0.82 11.88
C ILE A 41 -2.51 0.26 10.46
N SER A 42 -3.47 -0.61 10.13
CA SER A 42 -3.60 -1.18 8.79
C SER A 42 -3.82 -0.10 7.72
N LEU A 43 -4.70 0.87 7.98
CA LEU A 43 -4.94 2.02 7.11
C LEU A 43 -3.71 2.92 6.99
N SER A 44 -3.04 3.22 8.10
CA SER A 44 -1.84 4.05 8.15
C SER A 44 -0.69 3.46 7.33
N ILE A 45 -0.61 2.14 7.19
CA ILE A 45 0.36 1.45 6.33
C ILE A 45 -0.13 1.39 4.88
N CYS A 46 -1.42 1.09 4.65
CA CYS A 46 -1.99 0.97 3.31
C CYS A 46 -1.99 2.30 2.54
N ILE A 47 -2.34 3.42 3.18
CA ILE A 47 -2.43 4.74 2.52
C ILE A 47 -1.09 5.17 1.89
N PRO A 48 0.04 5.22 2.60
CA PRO A 48 1.33 5.60 2.02
C PRO A 48 1.81 4.57 0.98
N LEU A 49 1.49 3.28 1.16
CA LEU A 49 1.79 2.24 0.16
C LEU A 49 1.03 2.46 -1.14
N ILE A 50 -0.25 2.78 -1.08
CA ILE A 50 -1.07 3.10 -2.25
C ILE A 50 -0.54 4.36 -2.91
N LEU A 51 -0.23 5.42 -2.15
CA LEU A 51 0.34 6.66 -2.68
C LEU A 51 1.69 6.41 -3.37
N LEU A 52 2.58 5.63 -2.75
CA LEU A 52 3.86 5.26 -3.36
C LEU A 52 3.66 4.40 -4.61
N SER A 53 2.73 3.43 -4.57
CA SER A 53 2.41 2.57 -5.70
C SER A 53 1.86 3.39 -6.88
N LEU A 54 0.91 4.29 -6.62
CA LEU A 54 0.33 5.18 -7.62
C LEU A 54 1.36 6.17 -8.16
N TRP A 55 2.18 6.75 -7.28
CA TRP A 55 3.22 7.70 -7.67
C TRP A 55 4.29 7.05 -8.53
N LEU A 56 4.60 5.79 -8.25
CA LEU A 56 5.59 5.02 -8.98
C LEU A 56 5.05 4.46 -10.30
N TRP A 57 3.76 4.13 -10.34
CA TRP A 57 3.05 3.81 -11.58
C TRP A 57 2.83 5.06 -12.44
N SER A 58 2.73 6.23 -11.81
CA SER A 58 2.58 7.50 -12.52
C SER A 58 3.72 7.61 -13.52
N PRO A 59 3.43 7.60 -14.83
CA PRO A 59 4.44 7.72 -15.86
C PRO A 59 4.96 9.13 -15.71
N GLY A 60 6.07 9.29 -14.98
CA GLY A 60 6.66 10.59 -14.71
C GLY A 60 6.71 11.31 -16.03
N ARG A 61 5.91 12.39 -16.15
CA ARG A 61 5.73 13.14 -17.39
C ARG A 61 7.12 13.26 -17.98
N LYS A 62 7.38 12.55 -19.07
CA LYS A 62 8.54 12.84 -19.89
C LYS A 62 8.30 14.28 -20.27
N LYS A 63 8.96 15.19 -19.58
CA LYS A 63 9.23 16.50 -20.10
C LYS A 63 9.97 16.16 -21.38
N ASN A 64 9.26 16.28 -22.49
CA ASN A 64 9.83 16.31 -23.81
C ASN A 64 10.72 17.56 -23.85
N ASP A 65 11.84 17.54 -23.13
CA ASP A 65 12.99 18.39 -23.42
C ASP A 65 13.82 17.64 -24.47
N GLN A 66 13.16 17.37 -25.60
CA GLN A 66 13.79 17.00 -26.85
C GLN A 66 13.14 17.85 -27.94
N GLN A 67 13.56 19.11 -27.99
CA GLN A 67 13.63 19.83 -29.26
C GLN A 67 14.76 20.86 -29.18
N ASN A 68 15.88 20.47 -29.79
CA ASN A 68 17.05 21.24 -30.26
C ASN A 68 17.69 22.26 -29.32
#